data_AF-A0A955XBC0-F1
#
_entry.id   AF-A0A955XBC0-F1
#
_cell.length_a   1.000
_cell.length_b   1.000
_cell.length_c   1.000
_cell.angle_alpha   90.00
_cell.angle_beta   90.00
_cell.angle_gamma   90.00
#
_symmetry.space_group_name_H-M   'P 1'
#
loop_
_entity.id
_entity.type
_entity.pdbx_description
1 polymer ?
#
loop_
_entity_poly.entity_id
_entity_poly.type
_entity_poly.pdbx_seq_one_letter_code
_entity_poly.pdbx_strand_id
1 'polypeptide(L)'
;MLPIIALAWVAQTPGDAPADACLVARHQYEALALEDALSTAERGLAAAPAVPACLEVQALAQLALGRTEAARATLTTLFEVAPDHQVEDPSLAPSTRALIEGVREEVRPLSATVAGRWVVATALRLDVALEGGLRGARRVRFRGQVQPDAHPITGEVPLVGRAATATVTVPAGVRAETLSLSGEALDEAGRVVVPFSSQILLPGRPVPEVVVVAPPPAEEGGGGIPWWIWVVAGVVAAGAVGTAVAVSQPRLPNADGTVGRVEL
;
A
#
# COMPACT_ATOMS: atom_id res chain seq x y z
N MET A 1 -33.73 -4.08 72.76
CA MET A 1 -33.00 -3.18 71.84
C MET A 1 -32.09 -4.04 70.98
N LEU A 2 -32.44 -4.23 69.71
CA LEU A 2 -31.68 -5.01 68.73
C LEU A 2 -31.12 -4.03 67.68
N PRO A 3 -29.85 -4.13 67.28
CA PRO A 3 -29.29 -3.27 66.25
C PRO A 3 -29.77 -3.73 64.87
N ILE A 4 -30.38 -2.80 64.13
CA ILE A 4 -30.70 -2.97 62.71
C ILE A 4 -29.39 -2.84 61.94
N ILE A 5 -28.86 -3.96 61.47
CA ILE A 5 -27.74 -3.99 60.51
C ILE A 5 -28.34 -3.64 59.15
N ALA A 6 -28.18 -2.37 58.74
CA ALA A 6 -28.50 -1.93 57.40
C ALA A 6 -27.42 -2.46 56.44
N LEU A 7 -27.70 -3.61 55.81
CA LEU A 7 -26.96 -4.09 54.64
C LEU A 7 -27.25 -3.14 53.48
N ALA A 8 -26.36 -2.17 53.27
CA ALA A 8 -26.33 -1.38 52.05
C ALA A 8 -25.91 -2.30 50.89
N TRP A 9 -26.89 -2.82 50.17
CA TRP A 9 -26.66 -3.40 48.84
C TRP A 9 -26.21 -2.27 47.93
N VAL A 10 -24.89 -2.19 47.68
CA VAL A 10 -24.36 -1.42 46.56
C VAL A 10 -24.82 -2.13 45.31
N ALA A 11 -25.89 -1.61 44.69
CA ALA A 11 -26.34 -2.07 43.39
C ALA A 11 -25.24 -1.75 42.37
N GLN A 12 -24.50 -2.78 41.95
CA GLN A 12 -23.62 -2.70 40.79
C GLN A 12 -24.48 -2.30 39.59
N THR A 13 -24.19 -1.12 39.05
CA THR A 13 -24.77 -0.65 37.80
C THR A 13 -24.38 -1.63 36.70
N PRO A 14 -25.34 -2.26 35.99
CA PRO A 14 -25.04 -3.28 34.99
C PRO A 14 -24.29 -2.78 33.74
N GLY A 15 -23.84 -1.51 33.73
CA GLY A 15 -23.05 -0.91 32.65
C GLY A 15 -21.54 -1.06 32.78
N ASP A 16 -20.99 -1.33 33.98
CA ASP A 16 -19.54 -1.27 34.23
C ASP A 16 -18.85 -2.65 34.28
N ALA A 17 -19.64 -3.73 34.34
CA ALA A 17 -19.16 -5.11 34.48
C ALA A 17 -18.08 -5.55 33.46
N PRO A 18 -18.15 -5.22 32.15
CA PRO A 18 -17.10 -5.63 31.22
C PRO A 18 -15.80 -4.83 31.39
N ALA A 19 -15.90 -3.54 31.75
CA ALA A 19 -14.72 -2.70 32.00
C ALA A 19 -13.96 -3.17 33.26
N ASP A 20 -14.70 -3.54 34.31
CA ASP A 20 -14.14 -4.08 35.55
C ASP A 20 -13.38 -5.40 35.31
N ALA A 21 -13.91 -6.28 34.47
CA ALA A 21 -13.25 -7.55 34.14
C ALA A 21 -11.91 -7.34 33.40
N CYS A 22 -11.85 -6.40 32.44
CA CYS A 22 -10.61 -6.11 31.72
C CYS A 22 -9.54 -5.50 32.63
N LEU A 23 -9.93 -4.64 33.59
CA LEU A 23 -9.02 -4.07 34.58
C LEU A 23 -8.46 -5.15 35.52
N VAL A 24 -9.32 -6.08 36.00
CA VAL A 24 -8.86 -7.22 36.82
C VAL A 24 -7.89 -8.10 36.04
N ALA A 25 -8.20 -8.41 34.77
CA ALA A 25 -7.31 -9.17 33.90
C ALA A 25 -5.96 -8.47 33.72
N ARG A 26 -5.95 -7.14 33.56
CA ARG A 26 -4.72 -6.35 33.44
C ARG A 26 -3.86 -6.47 34.70
N HIS A 27 -4.44 -6.33 35.89
CA HIS A 27 -3.69 -6.50 37.14
C HIS A 27 -3.13 -7.92 37.33
N GLN A 28 -3.87 -8.95 36.90
CA GLN A 28 -3.38 -10.33 36.92
C GLN A 28 -2.20 -10.51 35.96
N TYR A 29 -2.25 -9.91 34.77
CA TYR A 29 -1.14 -9.92 33.82
C TYR A 29 0.11 -9.24 34.42
N GLU A 30 -0.05 -8.05 35.02
CA GLU A 30 1.02 -7.32 35.69
C GLU A 30 1.62 -8.08 36.88
N ALA A 31 0.81 -8.89 37.57
CA ALA A 31 1.23 -9.81 38.63
C ALA A 31 1.81 -11.14 38.12
N LEU A 32 1.97 -11.30 36.80
CA LEU A 32 2.44 -12.52 36.11
C LEU A 32 1.54 -13.76 36.34
N ALA A 33 0.28 -13.57 36.73
CA ALA A 33 -0.75 -14.60 36.78
C ALA A 33 -1.39 -14.77 35.39
N LEU A 34 -0.59 -15.22 34.42
CA LEU A 34 -0.92 -15.16 32.99
C LEU A 34 -2.15 -15.99 32.60
N GLU A 35 -2.31 -17.19 33.15
CA GLU A 35 -3.48 -18.03 32.91
C GLU A 35 -4.76 -17.41 33.49
N ASP A 36 -4.68 -16.81 34.67
CA ASP A 36 -5.81 -16.13 35.33
C ASP A 36 -6.21 -14.87 34.55
N ALA A 37 -5.20 -14.09 34.11
CA ALA A 37 -5.40 -12.92 33.27
C ALA A 37 -6.13 -13.28 31.97
N LEU A 38 -5.65 -14.33 31.29
CA LEU A 38 -6.27 -14.83 30.07
C LEU A 38 -7.71 -15.28 30.29
N SER A 39 -7.95 -16.10 31.33
CA SER A 39 -9.30 -16.58 31.66
C SER A 39 -10.27 -15.45 32.00
N THR A 40 -9.79 -14.43 32.71
CA THR A 40 -10.60 -13.26 33.08
C THR A 40 -10.90 -12.38 31.86
N ALA A 41 -9.90 -12.13 30.99
CA ALA A 41 -10.10 -11.40 29.74
C ALA A 41 -11.12 -12.12 28.82
N GLU A 42 -11.04 -13.44 28.69
CA GLU A 42 -11.99 -14.24 27.91
C GLU A 42 -13.43 -14.16 28.43
N ARG A 43 -13.61 -14.18 29.76
CA ARG A 43 -14.94 -13.96 30.37
C ARG A 43 -15.46 -12.55 30.10
N GLY A 44 -14.59 -11.55 30.15
CA GLY A 44 -14.94 -10.17 29.77
C GLY A 44 -15.39 -10.08 28.31
N LEU A 45 -14.66 -10.70 27.39
CA LEU A 45 -14.99 -10.75 25.95
C LEU A 45 -16.24 -11.56 25.64
N ALA A 46 -16.56 -12.58 26.44
CA ALA A 46 -17.80 -13.32 26.30
C ALA A 46 -19.03 -12.46 26.67
N ALA A 47 -18.89 -11.55 27.63
CA ALA A 47 -19.95 -10.61 28.01
C ALA A 47 -20.05 -9.42 27.06
N ALA A 48 -18.92 -8.92 26.57
CA ALA A 48 -18.83 -7.80 25.63
C ALA A 48 -17.77 -8.11 24.56
N PRO A 49 -18.17 -8.66 23.39
CA PRO A 49 -17.26 -8.90 22.30
C PRO A 49 -16.63 -7.58 21.85
N ALA A 50 -15.35 -7.62 21.45
CA ALA A 50 -14.65 -6.48 20.89
C ALA A 50 -14.34 -5.31 21.86
N VAL A 51 -14.20 -5.56 23.17
CA VAL A 51 -13.65 -4.55 24.09
C VAL A 51 -12.12 -4.48 23.93
N PRO A 52 -11.53 -3.36 23.46
CA PRO A 52 -10.09 -3.28 23.14
C PRO A 52 -9.17 -3.62 24.31
N ALA A 53 -9.51 -3.15 25.53
CA ALA A 53 -8.72 -3.42 26.72
C ALA A 53 -8.61 -4.92 27.04
N CYS A 54 -9.70 -5.68 26.91
CA CYS A 54 -9.66 -7.13 27.12
C CYS A 54 -8.93 -7.86 25.98
N LEU A 55 -9.08 -7.42 24.73
CA LEU A 55 -8.34 -7.97 23.60
C LEU A 55 -6.82 -7.74 23.76
N GLU A 56 -6.40 -6.56 24.22
CA GLU A 56 -4.99 -6.27 24.51
C GLU A 56 -4.46 -7.25 25.57
N VAL A 57 -5.11 -7.36 26.73
CA VAL A 57 -4.65 -8.26 27.80
C VAL A 57 -4.63 -9.72 27.37
N GLN A 58 -5.64 -10.17 26.62
CA GLN A 58 -5.68 -11.52 26.05
C GLN A 58 -4.47 -11.77 25.14
N ALA A 59 -4.18 -10.85 24.22
CA ALA A 59 -3.04 -10.96 23.32
C ALA A 59 -1.70 -10.96 24.07
N LEU A 60 -1.52 -10.06 25.04
CA LEU A 60 -0.30 -9.95 25.85
C LEU A 60 -0.06 -11.22 26.66
N ALA A 61 -1.10 -11.75 27.33
CA ALA A 61 -1.01 -13.00 28.07
C ALA A 61 -0.66 -14.19 27.15
N GLN A 62 -1.25 -14.25 25.95
CA GLN A 62 -0.92 -15.28 24.96
C GLN A 62 0.53 -15.18 24.48
N LEU A 63 1.06 -13.97 24.24
CA LEU A 63 2.47 -13.77 23.89
C LEU A 63 3.41 -14.24 25.01
N ALA A 64 3.11 -13.86 26.26
CA ALA A 64 3.89 -14.26 27.42
C ALA A 64 3.88 -15.78 27.65
N LEU A 65 2.78 -16.47 27.33
CA LEU A 65 2.64 -17.93 27.36
C LEU A 65 3.23 -18.63 26.11
N GLY A 66 3.84 -17.91 25.17
CA GLY A 66 4.42 -18.47 23.95
C GLY A 66 3.39 -18.88 22.87
N ARG A 67 2.12 -18.51 23.03
CA ARG A 67 1.01 -18.84 22.12
C ARG A 67 0.92 -17.83 20.96
N THR A 68 1.98 -17.75 20.17
CA THR A 68 2.20 -16.70 19.16
C THR A 68 1.10 -16.63 18.10
N GLU A 69 0.58 -17.76 17.62
CA GLU A 69 -0.49 -17.77 16.61
C GLU A 69 -1.82 -17.23 17.16
N ALA A 70 -2.19 -17.65 18.38
CA ALA A 70 -3.38 -17.14 19.06
C ALA A 70 -3.26 -15.64 19.33
N ALA A 71 -2.10 -15.20 19.80
CA ALA A 71 -1.81 -13.79 20.01
C ALA A 71 -1.95 -12.96 18.73
N ARG A 72 -1.44 -13.47 17.60
CA ARG A 72 -1.59 -12.80 16.30
C ARG A 72 -3.06 -12.67 15.92
N ALA A 73 -3.87 -13.71 16.10
CA ALA A 73 -5.31 -13.64 15.82
C ALA A 73 -6.02 -12.60 16.70
N THR A 74 -5.74 -12.58 18.01
CA THR A 74 -6.32 -11.60 18.93
C THR A 74 -5.87 -10.18 18.62
N LEU A 75 -4.59 -9.95 18.30
CA LEU A 75 -4.08 -8.64 17.87
C LEU A 75 -4.73 -8.16 16.57
N THR A 76 -4.95 -9.07 15.62
CA THR A 76 -5.71 -8.75 14.39
C THR A 76 -7.09 -8.23 14.74
N THR A 77 -7.84 -8.94 15.60
CA THR A 77 -9.16 -8.49 16.05
C THR A 77 -9.09 -7.15 16.78
N LEU A 78 -8.08 -6.94 17.65
CA LEU A 78 -7.89 -5.68 18.35
C LEU A 78 -7.77 -4.50 17.38
N PHE A 79 -6.90 -4.61 16.38
CA PHE A 79 -6.64 -3.52 15.44
C PHE A 79 -7.71 -3.38 14.35
N GLU A 80 -8.49 -4.42 14.08
CA GLU A 80 -9.70 -4.29 13.25
C GLU A 80 -10.79 -3.46 13.96
N VAL A 81 -10.94 -3.65 15.27
CA VAL A 81 -11.93 -2.94 16.10
C VAL A 81 -11.46 -1.53 16.45
N ALA A 82 -10.19 -1.37 16.79
CA ALA A 82 -9.59 -0.11 17.22
C ALA A 82 -8.22 0.10 16.52
N PRO A 83 -8.20 0.59 15.27
CA PRO A 83 -6.97 0.73 14.47
C PRO A 83 -5.89 1.62 15.11
N ASP A 84 -6.33 2.63 15.87
CA ASP A 84 -5.46 3.60 16.54
C ASP A 84 -5.05 3.17 17.96
N HIS A 85 -5.51 2.00 18.43
CA HIS A 85 -5.24 1.51 19.79
C HIS A 85 -3.75 1.29 20.01
N GLN A 86 -3.14 1.95 20.99
CA GLN A 86 -1.73 1.77 21.32
C GLN A 86 -1.58 0.70 22.40
N VAL A 87 -0.74 -0.31 22.15
CA VAL A 87 -0.43 -1.33 23.15
C VAL A 87 0.65 -0.77 24.08
N GLU A 88 0.24 -0.36 25.27
CA GLU A 88 1.10 0.27 26.26
C GLU A 88 1.56 -0.76 27.30
N ASP A 89 2.70 -1.40 27.03
CA ASP A 89 3.37 -2.26 28.01
C ASP A 89 4.90 -2.00 28.00
N PRO A 90 5.45 -1.37 29.06
CA PRO A 90 6.86 -1.04 29.12
C PRO A 90 7.76 -2.28 29.21
N SER A 91 7.23 -3.42 29.64
CA SER A 91 7.98 -4.67 29.81
C SER A 91 8.21 -5.44 28.50
N LEU A 92 7.55 -5.03 27.40
CA LEU A 92 7.66 -5.70 26.11
C LEU A 92 9.08 -5.67 25.55
N ALA A 93 9.61 -6.87 25.29
CA ALA A 93 10.85 -7.06 24.55
C ALA A 93 10.76 -6.43 23.14
N PRO A 94 11.90 -5.98 22.56
CA PRO A 94 11.92 -5.37 21.22
C PRO A 94 11.32 -6.25 20.12
N SER A 95 11.54 -7.57 20.19
CA SER A 95 10.97 -8.54 19.24
C SER A 95 9.44 -8.61 19.31
N THR A 96 8.88 -8.58 20.52
CA THR A 96 7.42 -8.59 20.73
C THR A 96 6.79 -7.29 20.22
N ARG A 97 7.43 -6.14 20.45
CA ARG A 97 6.99 -4.85 19.87
C ARG A 97 6.98 -4.90 18.35
N ALA A 98 8.04 -5.44 17.74
CA ALA A 98 8.12 -5.60 16.29
C ALA A 98 7.03 -6.54 15.74
N LEU A 99 6.68 -7.60 16.48
CA LEU A 99 5.56 -8.48 16.13
C LEU A 99 4.23 -7.71 16.15
N ILE A 100 3.94 -6.99 17.23
CA ILE A 100 2.69 -6.22 17.38
C ILE A 100 2.57 -5.19 16.26
N GLU A 101 3.65 -4.45 15.98
CA GLU A 101 3.67 -3.46 14.89
C GLU A 101 3.51 -4.12 13.51
N GLY A 102 4.11 -5.30 13.31
CA GLY A 102 3.90 -6.11 12.11
C GLY A 102 2.42 -6.47 11.91
N VAL A 103 1.74 -6.94 12.96
CA VAL A 103 0.30 -7.26 12.90
C VAL A 103 -0.53 -6.00 12.65
N ARG A 104 -0.23 -4.88 13.32
CA ARG A 104 -0.89 -3.59 13.09
C ARG A 104 -0.79 -3.15 11.63
N GLU A 105 0.40 -3.24 11.06
CA GLU A 105 0.62 -2.85 9.67
C GLU A 105 -0.10 -3.81 8.71
N GLU A 106 -0.18 -5.10 9.02
CA GLU A 106 -0.90 -6.10 8.20
C GLU A 106 -2.42 -5.84 8.12
N VAL A 107 -3.02 -5.36 9.20
CA VAL A 107 -4.47 -5.15 9.30
C VAL A 107 -4.91 -3.72 8.98
N ARG A 108 -3.97 -2.76 9.01
CA ARG A 108 -4.22 -1.35 8.68
C ARG A 108 -5.06 -1.25 7.39
N PRO A 109 -6.16 -0.46 7.39
CA PRO A 109 -6.98 -0.28 6.20
C PRO A 109 -6.12 0.09 5.01
N LEU A 110 -6.23 -0.70 3.94
CA LEU A 110 -5.46 -0.43 2.73
C LEU A 110 -6.15 0.70 1.96
N SER A 111 -5.42 1.77 1.69
CA SER A 111 -5.83 2.86 0.82
C SER A 111 -4.96 2.87 -0.44
N ALA A 112 -5.51 3.37 -1.54
CA ALA A 112 -4.79 3.53 -2.80
C ALA A 112 -4.81 4.99 -3.21
N THR A 113 -3.62 5.55 -3.40
CA THR A 113 -3.43 6.89 -3.95
C THR A 113 -2.97 6.75 -5.40
N VAL A 114 -3.67 7.44 -6.30
CA VAL A 114 -3.38 7.38 -7.75
C VAL A 114 -2.83 8.73 -8.17
N ALA A 115 -1.74 8.72 -8.92
CA ALA A 115 -1.17 9.89 -9.56
C ALA A 115 -0.97 9.63 -11.07
N GLY A 116 -1.11 10.69 -11.87
CA GLY A 116 -0.93 10.63 -13.32
C GLY A 116 0.02 11.73 -13.79
N ARG A 117 0.97 11.38 -14.66
CA ARG A 117 1.88 12.34 -15.29
C ARG A 117 2.16 11.99 -16.74
N TRP A 118 2.21 13.00 -17.61
CA TRP A 118 2.60 12.78 -19.01
C TRP A 118 4.09 12.45 -19.10
N VAL A 119 4.41 11.37 -19.83
CA VAL A 119 5.79 11.05 -20.22
C VAL A 119 6.12 11.69 -21.56
N VAL A 120 5.19 11.56 -22.51
CA VAL A 120 5.19 12.24 -23.82
C VAL A 120 3.74 12.59 -24.18
N ALA A 121 3.52 13.32 -25.28
CA ALA A 121 2.19 13.78 -25.71
C ALA A 121 1.16 12.64 -25.90
N THR A 122 1.62 11.41 -26.11
CA THR A 122 0.78 10.22 -26.35
C THR A 122 0.88 9.14 -25.27
N ALA A 123 1.63 9.37 -24.18
CA ALA A 123 1.83 8.39 -23.13
C ALA A 123 1.68 9.02 -21.74
N LEU A 124 0.74 8.47 -20.97
CA LEU A 124 0.46 8.85 -19.60
C LEU A 124 1.01 7.79 -18.66
N ARG A 125 1.90 8.17 -17.75
CA ARG A 125 2.34 7.32 -16.65
C ARG A 125 1.35 7.45 -15.49
N LEU A 126 0.91 6.30 -15.01
CA LEU A 126 0.08 6.14 -13.82
C LEU A 126 0.94 5.53 -12.72
N ASP A 127 0.95 6.16 -11.57
CA ASP A 127 1.60 5.66 -10.37
C ASP A 127 0.50 5.40 -9.32
N VAL A 128 0.32 4.14 -8.93
CA VAL A 128 -0.62 3.71 -7.88
C VAL A 128 0.19 3.34 -6.65
N ALA A 129 0.07 4.13 -5.58
CA ALA A 129 0.68 3.85 -4.28
C ALA A 129 -0.36 3.22 -3.34
N LEU A 130 0.01 2.13 -2.70
CA LEU A 130 -0.81 1.44 -1.71
C LEU A 130 -0.26 1.71 -0.31
N GLU A 131 -1.10 2.22 0.58
CA GLU A 131 -0.76 2.49 1.97
C GLU A 131 -1.57 1.60 2.90
N GLY A 132 -0.94 1.07 3.95
CA GLY A 132 -1.54 0.12 4.89
C GLY A 132 -1.22 -1.35 4.60
N GLY A 133 -2.08 -2.24 5.10
CA GLY A 133 -1.88 -3.67 5.07
C GLY A 133 -2.04 -4.26 3.67
N LEU A 134 -0.91 -4.59 3.03
CA LEU A 134 -0.92 -5.15 1.68
C LEU A 134 -1.65 -6.50 1.58
N ARG A 135 -1.78 -7.25 2.68
CA ARG A 135 -2.51 -8.53 2.74
C ARG A 135 -2.16 -9.50 1.59
N GLY A 136 -0.88 -9.54 1.22
CA GLY A 136 -0.38 -10.38 0.12
C GLY A 136 -0.61 -9.83 -1.29
N ALA A 137 -1.00 -8.57 -1.45
CA ALA A 137 -1.13 -7.93 -2.76
C ALA A 137 0.19 -8.00 -3.55
N ARG A 138 0.09 -8.46 -4.80
CA ARG A 138 1.21 -8.63 -5.73
C ARG A 138 1.01 -7.86 -7.03
N ARG A 139 -0.23 -7.53 -7.39
CA ARG A 139 -0.58 -6.90 -8.67
C ARG A 139 -1.67 -5.87 -8.47
N VAL A 140 -1.75 -4.89 -9.36
CA VAL A 140 -2.83 -3.91 -9.42
C VAL A 140 -3.47 -4.01 -10.78
N ARG A 141 -4.77 -4.33 -10.80
CA ARG A 141 -5.60 -4.28 -12.00
C ARG A 141 -6.41 -3.00 -11.98
N PHE A 142 -6.44 -2.27 -13.09
CA PHE A 142 -7.18 -1.02 -13.18
C PHE A 142 -7.96 -0.92 -14.48
N ARG A 143 -9.05 -0.15 -14.42
CA ARG A 143 -9.90 0.25 -15.53
C ARG A 143 -10.34 1.68 -15.31
N GLY A 144 -10.46 2.46 -16.37
CA GLY A 144 -10.81 3.86 -16.24
C GLY A 144 -11.09 4.50 -17.57
N GLN A 145 -11.27 5.82 -17.52
CA GLN A 145 -11.49 6.63 -18.69
C GLN A 145 -10.88 8.01 -18.52
N VAL A 146 -10.23 8.47 -19.58
CA VAL A 146 -9.71 9.83 -19.72
C VAL A 146 -10.85 10.71 -20.23
N GLN A 147 -11.14 11.77 -19.50
CA GLN A 147 -12.22 12.71 -19.76
C GLN A 147 -11.67 14.05 -20.26
N PRO A 148 -12.46 14.81 -21.05
CA PRO A 148 -13.89 14.61 -21.33
C PRO A 148 -14.24 13.58 -22.40
N ASP A 149 -13.31 13.17 -23.27
CA ASP A 149 -13.63 12.37 -24.46
C ASP A 149 -13.89 10.87 -24.17
N ALA A 150 -13.96 10.48 -22.89
CA ALA A 150 -14.25 9.13 -22.39
C ALA A 150 -13.37 8.02 -23.01
N HIS A 151 -12.09 8.31 -23.27
CA HIS A 151 -11.17 7.32 -23.84
C HIS A 151 -10.85 6.24 -22.79
N PRO A 152 -11.17 4.96 -23.04
CA PRO A 152 -11.00 3.91 -22.05
C PRO A 152 -9.53 3.57 -21.85
N ILE A 153 -9.15 3.30 -20.60
CA ILE A 153 -7.85 2.75 -20.24
C ILE A 153 -8.02 1.53 -19.36
N THR A 154 -7.23 0.50 -19.58
CA THR A 154 -7.19 -0.69 -18.73
C THR A 154 -5.76 -1.19 -18.63
N GLY A 155 -5.46 -1.92 -17.56
CA GLY A 155 -4.17 -2.55 -17.41
C GLY A 155 -4.06 -3.37 -16.14
N GLU A 156 -3.02 -4.19 -16.10
CA GLU A 156 -2.60 -4.93 -14.92
C GLU A 156 -1.09 -4.78 -14.80
N VAL A 157 -0.61 -4.39 -13.62
CA VAL A 157 0.81 -4.13 -13.36
C VAL A 157 1.26 -4.79 -12.07
N PRO A 158 2.50 -5.32 -12.02
CA PRO A 158 3.04 -5.86 -10.79
C PRO A 158 3.23 -4.75 -9.75
N LEU A 159 2.96 -5.08 -8.49
CA LEU A 159 3.26 -4.24 -7.35
C LEU A 159 4.73 -4.45 -6.97
N VAL A 160 5.54 -3.39 -7.02
CA VAL A 160 6.93 -3.39 -6.59
C VAL A 160 6.99 -2.66 -5.24
N GLY A 161 7.17 -3.43 -4.17
CA GLY A 161 7.03 -2.91 -2.81
C GLY A 161 5.59 -2.46 -2.56
N ARG A 162 5.36 -1.14 -2.48
CA ARG A 162 4.04 -0.51 -2.25
C ARG A 162 3.53 0.30 -3.44
N ALA A 163 4.23 0.27 -4.57
CA ALA A 163 3.88 1.07 -5.73
C ALA A 163 3.72 0.18 -6.97
N ALA A 164 2.74 0.50 -7.80
CA ALA A 164 2.55 -0.08 -9.11
C ALA A 164 2.54 1.05 -10.15
N THR A 165 3.45 0.96 -11.12
CA THR A 165 3.58 1.95 -12.19
C THR A 165 3.13 1.34 -13.50
N ALA A 166 2.20 2.02 -14.19
CA ALA A 166 1.77 1.68 -15.54
C ALA A 166 2.06 2.84 -16.50
N THR A 167 2.28 2.55 -17.77
CA THR A 167 2.26 3.55 -18.84
C THR A 167 1.13 3.19 -19.79
N VAL A 168 0.19 4.11 -19.98
CA VAL A 168 -0.96 3.94 -20.86
C VAL A 168 -0.86 4.89 -22.05
N THR A 169 -1.21 4.39 -23.22
CA THR A 169 -1.23 5.19 -24.44
C THR A 169 -2.51 6.00 -24.48
N VAL A 170 -2.40 7.31 -24.70
CA VAL A 170 -3.54 8.21 -24.91
C VAL A 170 -3.34 8.91 -26.25
N PRO A 171 -4.23 8.73 -27.25
CA PRO A 171 -4.06 9.34 -28.56
C PRO A 171 -3.98 10.88 -28.50
N ALA A 172 -3.15 11.48 -29.37
CA ALA A 172 -2.91 12.92 -29.38
C ALA A 172 -4.19 13.76 -29.60
N GLY A 173 -5.21 13.20 -30.27
CA GLY A 173 -6.50 13.85 -30.50
C GLY A 173 -7.49 13.78 -29.32
N VAL A 174 -7.21 12.97 -28.30
CA VAL A 174 -8.08 12.83 -27.10
C VAL A 174 -7.77 13.96 -26.13
N ARG A 175 -8.78 14.73 -25.74
CA ARG A 175 -8.69 15.70 -24.64
C ARG A 175 -8.64 14.96 -23.31
N ALA A 176 -7.68 15.33 -22.49
CA ALA A 176 -7.30 14.59 -21.30
C ALA A 176 -7.07 15.55 -20.13
N GLU A 177 -8.17 15.96 -19.52
CA GLU A 177 -8.20 16.91 -18.41
C GLU A 177 -8.30 16.17 -17.08
N THR A 178 -9.18 15.16 -17.02
CA THR A 178 -9.36 14.34 -15.82
C THR A 178 -9.25 12.86 -16.16
N LEU A 179 -8.82 12.08 -15.17
CA LEU A 179 -8.81 10.63 -15.25
C LEU A 179 -9.70 10.08 -14.14
N SER A 180 -10.71 9.31 -14.54
CA SER A 180 -11.52 8.50 -13.62
C SER A 180 -11.00 7.07 -13.69
N LEU A 181 -10.54 6.54 -12.56
CA LEU A 181 -9.90 5.23 -12.45
C LEU A 181 -10.57 4.41 -11.35
N SER A 182 -10.91 3.16 -11.65
CA SER A 182 -11.27 2.16 -10.66
C SER A 182 -10.29 1.00 -10.78
N GLY A 183 -9.83 0.46 -9.66
CA GLY A 183 -8.90 -0.65 -9.67
C GLY A 183 -9.03 -1.55 -8.46
N GLU A 184 -8.27 -2.63 -8.50
CA GLU A 184 -8.27 -3.69 -7.50
C GLU A 184 -6.81 -4.12 -7.28
N ALA A 185 -6.38 -4.15 -6.02
CA ALA A 185 -5.16 -4.85 -5.64
C ALA A 185 -5.45 -6.35 -5.60
N LEU A 186 -4.63 -7.15 -6.27
CA LEU A 186 -4.78 -8.60 -6.39
C LEU A 186 -3.64 -9.32 -5.68
N ASP A 187 -3.94 -10.43 -5.02
CA ASP A 187 -2.93 -11.33 -4.46
C ASP A 187 -2.27 -12.22 -5.55
N GLU A 188 -1.38 -13.12 -5.12
CA GLU A 188 -0.72 -14.07 -6.01
C GLU A 188 -1.69 -15.04 -6.71
N ALA A 189 -2.78 -15.40 -6.03
CA ALA A 189 -3.85 -16.25 -6.57
C ALA A 189 -4.84 -15.46 -7.47
N GLY A 190 -4.66 -14.14 -7.62
CA GLY A 190 -5.55 -13.28 -8.40
C GLY A 190 -6.85 -12.91 -7.68
N ARG A 191 -6.95 -13.14 -6.37
CA ARG A 191 -8.09 -12.72 -5.56
C ARG A 191 -8.01 -11.22 -5.26
N VAL A 192 -9.16 -10.58 -5.25
CA VAL A 192 -9.26 -9.15 -4.93
C VAL A 192 -9.02 -8.95 -3.45
N VAL A 193 -8.00 -8.17 -3.13
CA VAL A 193 -7.65 -7.77 -1.77
C VAL A 193 -8.42 -6.51 -1.40
N VAL A 194 -8.31 -5.45 -2.22
CA VAL A 194 -8.96 -4.15 -1.99
C VAL A 194 -9.36 -3.51 -3.31
N PRO A 195 -10.62 -3.08 -3.47
CA PRO A 195 -11.03 -2.20 -4.54
C PRO A 195 -10.71 -0.74 -4.20
N PHE A 196 -10.42 0.05 -5.23
CA PHE A 196 -10.26 1.50 -5.11
C PHE A 196 -10.91 2.22 -6.30
N SER A 197 -11.28 3.48 -6.06
CA SER A 197 -11.77 4.38 -7.10
C SER A 197 -11.19 5.76 -6.84
N SER A 198 -10.72 6.41 -7.91
CA SER A 198 -10.09 7.73 -7.84
C SER A 198 -10.46 8.55 -9.06
N GLN A 199 -10.59 9.86 -8.85
CA GLN A 199 -10.68 10.83 -9.92
C GLN A 199 -9.56 11.85 -9.72
N ILE A 200 -8.70 11.99 -10.72
CA ILE A 200 -7.55 12.88 -10.66
C ILE A 200 -7.60 13.90 -11.78
N LEU A 201 -7.14 15.11 -11.48
CA LEU A 201 -6.85 16.13 -12.47
C LEU A 201 -5.50 15.80 -13.11
N LEU A 202 -5.46 15.71 -14.44
CA LEU A 202 -4.22 15.47 -15.16
C LEU A 202 -3.46 16.79 -15.35
N PRO A 203 -2.12 16.77 -15.27
CA PRO A 203 -1.33 17.93 -15.66
C PRO A 203 -1.52 18.22 -17.15
N GLY A 204 -1.23 19.46 -17.56
CA GLY A 204 -1.28 19.86 -18.96
C GLY A 204 -0.45 18.93 -19.85
N ARG A 205 -1.02 18.49 -20.97
CA ARG A 205 -0.33 17.63 -21.93
C ARG A 205 0.87 18.37 -22.54
N PRO A 206 2.07 17.76 -22.56
CA PRO A 206 3.22 18.38 -23.21
C PRO A 206 2.95 18.52 -24.71
N VAL A 207 3.35 19.67 -25.26
CA VAL A 207 3.26 19.91 -26.71
C VAL A 207 4.32 19.03 -27.39
N PRO A 208 3.98 18.27 -28.44
CA PRO A 208 4.98 17.52 -29.18
C PRO A 208 6.00 18.49 -29.77
N GLU A 209 7.26 18.34 -29.37
CA GLU A 209 8.36 19.11 -29.94
C GLU A 209 8.60 18.59 -31.36
N VAL A 210 8.17 19.36 -32.36
CA VAL A 210 8.50 19.07 -33.75
C VAL A 210 9.94 19.51 -33.95
N VAL A 211 10.87 18.56 -33.81
CA VAL A 211 12.27 18.78 -34.16
C VAL A 211 12.33 18.88 -35.68
N VAL A 212 12.23 20.11 -36.19
CA VAL A 212 12.52 20.40 -37.59
C VAL A 212 14.03 20.30 -37.75
N VAL A 213 14.50 19.15 -38.23
CA VAL A 213 15.88 19.01 -38.68
C VAL A 213 16.02 19.90 -39.92
N ALA A 214 16.56 21.09 -39.72
CA ALA A 214 16.88 21.97 -40.83
C ALA A 214 17.84 21.23 -41.77
N PRO A 215 17.58 21.22 -43.08
CA PRO A 215 18.55 20.67 -44.02
C PRO A 215 19.88 21.42 -43.80
N PRO A 216 21.02 20.71 -43.74
CA PRO A 216 22.31 21.39 -43.63
C PRO A 216 22.44 22.39 -44.80
N PRO A 217 23.10 23.54 -44.58
CA PRO A 217 23.31 24.51 -45.65
C PRO A 217 23.97 23.78 -46.83
N ALA A 218 23.43 24.00 -48.03
CA ALA A 218 23.95 23.38 -49.23
C ALA A 218 25.42 23.78 -49.37
N GLU A 219 26.34 22.85 -49.10
CA GLU A 219 27.71 23.00 -49.53
C GLU A 219 27.71 23.03 -51.06
N GLU A 220 27.90 24.21 -51.62
CA GLU A 220 28.21 24.44 -53.02
C GLU A 220 29.57 23.77 -53.33
N GLY A 221 29.57 22.45 -53.52
CA GLY A 221 30.85 21.74 -53.65
C GLY A 221 30.76 20.25 -53.90
N GLY A 222 30.26 19.86 -55.08
CA GLY A 222 30.67 18.60 -55.71
C GLY A 222 29.66 17.45 -55.68
N GLY A 223 28.98 17.26 -56.82
CA GLY A 223 28.55 16.01 -57.49
C GLY A 223 28.31 14.67 -56.77
N GLY A 224 28.13 14.61 -55.45
CA GLY A 224 27.78 13.42 -54.70
C GLY A 224 26.30 13.42 -54.32
N ILE A 225 25.64 12.25 -54.40
CA ILE A 225 24.27 12.10 -53.87
C ILE A 225 24.31 12.53 -52.39
N PRO A 226 23.52 13.53 -51.98
CA PRO A 226 23.64 14.07 -50.63
C PRO A 226 23.28 13.01 -49.59
N TRP A 227 24.20 12.72 -48.67
CA TRP A 227 24.03 11.75 -47.60
C TRP A 227 22.80 12.03 -46.72
N TRP A 228 22.33 13.29 -46.66
CA TRP A 228 21.14 13.68 -45.92
C TRP A 228 19.84 13.07 -46.47
N ILE A 229 19.80 12.64 -47.74
CA ILE A 229 18.64 11.91 -48.29
C ILE A 229 18.42 10.59 -47.53
N TRP A 230 19.49 9.92 -47.10
CA TRP A 230 19.40 8.72 -46.28
C TRP A 230 18.92 8.99 -44.84
N VAL A 231 19.27 10.16 -44.29
CA VAL A 231 18.82 10.57 -42.94
C VAL A 231 17.32 10.88 -42.94
N VAL A 232 16.83 11.61 -43.96
CA VAL A 232 15.40 11.91 -44.10
C VAL A 232 14.59 10.64 -44.37
N ALA A 233 15.09 9.72 -45.20
CA ALA A 233 14.44 8.43 -45.43
C ALA A 233 14.40 7.55 -44.16
N GLY A 234 15.44 7.58 -43.33
CA GLY A 234 15.50 6.85 -42.06
C GLY A 234 14.52 7.37 -41.00
N VAL A 235 14.36 8.70 -40.90
CA VAL A 235 13.45 9.33 -39.91
C VAL A 235 11.98 9.16 -40.30
N VAL A 236 11.64 9.22 -41.59
CA VAL A 236 10.26 8.98 -42.06
C VAL A 236 9.86 7.51 -41.91
N ALA A 237 10.78 6.56 -42.10
CA ALA A 237 10.52 5.14 -41.87
C ALA A 237 10.26 4.83 -40.38
N ALA A 238 10.92 5.53 -39.45
CA ALA A 238 10.69 5.37 -38.01
C ALA A 238 9.36 5.98 -37.53
N GLY A 239 8.84 7.00 -38.24
CA GLY A 239 7.57 7.67 -37.88
C GLY A 239 6.30 6.93 -38.34
N ALA A 240 6.40 6.02 -39.32
CA ALA A 240 5.27 5.25 -39.84
C ALA A 240 5.15 3.83 -39.24
N VAL A 241 6.19 3.33 -38.58
CA VAL A 241 6.13 2.11 -37.79
C VAL A 241 5.89 2.51 -36.35
N GLY A 242 4.77 2.09 -35.77
CA GLY A 242 4.51 2.14 -34.32
C GLY A 242 5.58 1.34 -33.59
N THR A 243 6.76 1.93 -33.43
CA THR A 243 7.85 1.38 -32.65
C THR A 243 7.47 1.62 -31.20
N ALA A 244 7.09 0.54 -30.54
CA ALA A 244 7.36 0.40 -29.13
C ALA A 244 8.87 0.64 -28.96
N VAL A 245 9.24 1.89 -28.67
CA VAL A 245 10.55 2.20 -28.13
C VAL A 245 10.54 1.56 -26.75
N ALA A 246 11.00 0.31 -26.70
CA ALA A 246 11.57 -0.23 -25.49
C ALA A 246 12.73 0.70 -25.16
N VAL A 247 12.49 1.64 -24.25
CA VAL A 247 13.55 2.41 -23.62
C VAL A 247 14.38 1.39 -22.88
N SER A 248 15.43 0.89 -23.54
CA SER A 248 16.51 0.20 -22.84
C SER A 248 16.99 1.19 -21.78
N GLN A 249 16.81 0.83 -20.52
CA GLN A 249 17.32 1.63 -19.42
C GLN A 249 18.83 1.80 -19.66
N PRO A 250 19.38 3.00 -19.45
CA PRO A 250 20.82 3.17 -19.49
C PRO A 250 21.42 2.19 -18.46
N ARG A 251 22.22 1.24 -18.95
CA ARG A 251 23.14 0.48 -18.11
C ARG A 251 23.98 1.50 -17.35
N LEU A 252 23.78 1.58 -16.03
CA LEU A 252 24.67 2.30 -15.14
C LEU A 252 26.09 1.76 -15.37
N PRO A 253 27.07 2.60 -15.74
CA PRO A 253 28.46 2.20 -15.68
C PRO A 253 28.86 2.14 -14.20
N ASN A 254 29.47 1.03 -13.79
CA ASN A 254 29.99 0.71 -12.45
C ASN A 254 28.97 0.19 -11.43
N ALA A 255 28.69 -1.11 -11.54
CA ALA A 255 28.47 -1.97 -10.39
C ALA A 255 29.39 -3.20 -10.47
N ASP A 256 30.68 -2.97 -10.76
CA ASP A 256 31.75 -3.92 -10.44
C ASP A 256 32.31 -3.50 -9.09
N GLY A 257 31.99 -4.26 -8.04
CA GLY A 257 32.45 -3.88 -6.71
C GLY A 257 31.91 -4.72 -5.56
N THR A 258 31.93 -6.05 -5.67
CA THR A 258 32.08 -6.91 -4.48
C THR A 258 32.65 -8.27 -4.90
N VAL A 259 33.98 -8.42 -4.84
CA VAL A 259 34.64 -9.57 -4.19
C VAL A 259 36.01 -9.08 -3.72
N GLY A 260 36.28 -9.26 -2.43
CA GLY A 260 37.55 -8.91 -1.81
C GLY A 260 38.73 -9.70 -2.36
N ARG A 261 39.85 -9.01 -2.51
CA ARG A 261 41.19 -9.61 -2.57
C ARG A 261 41.99 -8.95 -1.45
N VAL A 262 42.39 -9.76 -0.47
CA VAL A 262 43.40 -9.40 0.52
C VAL A 262 44.69 -10.06 0.07
N GLU A 263 45.70 -9.25 -0.23
CA GLU A 263 47.10 -9.67 -0.25
C GLU A 263 47.82 -8.91 0.85
N LEU A 264 47.99 -9.57 1.99
CA LEU A 264 49.16 -9.55 2.87
C LEU A 264 49.28 -10.94 3.50
#